data_AF-A0A7V5L2J6-F1
#
_entry.id   AF-A0A7V5L2J6-F1
#
_cell.length_a   1.000
_cell.length_b   1.000
_cell.length_c   1.000
_cell.angle_alpha   90.00
_cell.angle_beta   90.00
_cell.angle_gamma   90.00
#
_symmetry.space_group_name_H-M   'P 1'
#
loop_
_entity.id
_entity.type
_entity.pdbx_description
1 polymer ?
#
loop_
_entity_poly.entity_id
_entity_poly.type
_entity_poly.pdbx_seq_one_letter_code
_entity_poly.pdbx_strand_id
1 'polypeptide(L)' 'MRRGEVMALVGDNGAGKSTLIKGIVGIYPFDEGEIYFEGKKVNIHGPKDVADLGI' A
#
# COMPACT_ATOMS: atom_id res chain seq x y z
N MET A 1 -6.99 -10.03 -7.92
CA MET A 1 -7.19 -8.73 -8.61
C MET A 1 -7.19 -8.99 -10.10
N ARG A 2 -8.25 -8.60 -10.80
CA ARG A 2 -8.27 -8.51 -12.26
C ARG A 2 -7.82 -7.11 -12.66
N ARG A 3 -7.17 -7.00 -13.82
CA ARG A 3 -6.73 -5.72 -14.35
C ARG A 3 -7.93 -4.80 -14.57
N GLY A 4 -7.84 -3.57 -14.10
CA GLY A 4 -8.92 -2.57 -14.23
C GLY A 4 -10.02 -2.66 -13.17
N GLU A 5 -9.89 -3.52 -12.14
CA GLU A 5 -10.81 -3.50 -11.00
C GLU A 5 -10.53 -2.30 -10.08
N VAL A 6 -11.62 -1.70 -9.58
CA VAL A 6 -11.57 -0.74 -8.49
C VAL A 6 -11.82 -1.49 -7.19
N MET A 7 -10.89 -1.36 -6.24
CA MET A 7 -11.03 -1.91 -4.89
C MET A 7 -11.30 -0.79 -3.89
N ALA A 8 -12.15 -1.06 -2.91
CA ALA A 8 -12.34 -0.21 -1.74
C ALA A 8 -11.86 -0.93 -0.47
N LEU A 9 -11.25 -0.19 0.45
CA LEU A 9 -10.96 -0.63 1.80
C LEU A 9 -12.04 -0.08 2.74
N VAL A 10 -12.84 -0.97 3.33
CA VAL A 10 -14.03 -0.61 4.12
C VAL A 10 -13.87 -1.06 5.57
N GLY A 11 -14.41 -0.29 6.51
CA GLY A 11 -14.37 -0.53 7.95
C GLY A 11 -14.70 0.74 8.73
N ASP A 12 -14.87 0.64 10.04
CA ASP A 12 -15.31 1.76 10.89
C ASP A 12 -14.33 2.93 10.93
N ASN A 13 -14.84 4.12 11.28
CA ASN A 13 -13.98 5.28 11.53
C ASN A 13 -13.03 4.98 12.70
N GLY A 14 -11.73 5.24 12.50
CA GLY A 14 -10.70 4.90 13.48
C GLY A 14 -10.06 3.51 13.30
N ALA A 15 -10.60 2.64 12.43
CA ALA A 15 -10.03 1.29 12.19
C ALA A 15 -8.67 1.27 11.46
N GLY A 16 -8.01 2.42 11.29
CA GLY A 16 -6.67 2.50 10.68
C GLY A 16 -6.62 2.47 9.14
N LYS A 17 -7.76 2.50 8.43
CA LYS A 17 -7.81 2.43 6.95
C LYS A 17 -6.90 3.45 6.26
N SER A 18 -6.98 4.73 6.64
CA SER A 18 -6.14 5.78 6.08
C SER A 18 -4.68 5.63 6.47
N THR A 19 -4.40 5.10 7.67
CA THR A 19 -3.04 4.80 8.12
C THR A 19 -2.44 3.68 7.27
N LEU A 20 -3.19 2.61 7.00
CA LEU A 20 -2.77 1.51 6.13
C LEU A 20 -2.44 2.01 4.73
N ILE A 21 -3.33 2.80 4.12
CA ILE A 21 -3.09 3.38 2.78
C ILE A 21 -1.83 4.23 2.78
N LYS A 22 -1.65 5.10 3.80
CA LYS A 22 -0.44 5.94 3.94
C LYS A 22 0.83 5.10 4.13
N GLY A 23 0.75 3.97 4.82
CA GLY A 23 1.85 3.03 4.94
C GLY A 23 2.22 2.42 3.59
N ILE A 24 1.22 1.95 2.83
CA ILE A 24 1.43 1.34 1.50
C ILE A 24 2.13 2.31 0.55
N VAL A 25 1.78 3.60 0.60
CA VAL A 25 2.42 4.64 -0.22
C VAL A 25 3.71 5.22 0.38
N GLY A 26 4.26 4.60 1.43
CA GLY A 26 5.54 4.98 2.03
C GLY A 26 5.54 6.29 2.83
N ILE A 27 4.38 6.84 3.19
CA ILE A 27 4.30 8.03 4.06
C ILE A 27 4.61 7.65 5.51
N TYR A 28 4.17 6.47 5.93
CA TYR A 28 4.49 5.90 7.24
C TYR A 28 5.22 4.56 7.06
N PRO A 29 6.23 4.25 7.90
CA PRO A 29 6.85 2.94 7.87
C PRO A 29 5.86 1.88 8.41
N PHE A 30 6.01 0.65 7.92
CA PHE A 30 5.41 -0.53 8.55
C PHE A 30 6.41 -1.13 9.53
N ASP A 31 5.92 -1.50 10.71
CA ASP A 31 6.74 -2.22 11.68
C ASP A 31 6.98 -3.66 11.22
N GLU A 32 5.96 -4.30 10.63
CA GLU A 32 5.96 -5.68 10.18
C GLU A 32 5.04 -5.89 8.97
N GLY A 33 5.20 -7.02 8.27
CA GLY A 33 4.40 -7.41 7.10
C GLY A 33 5.17 -7.38 5.79
N GLU A 34 4.49 -7.74 4.70
CA GLU A 34 5.08 -7.84 3.37
C GLU A 34 4.17 -7.18 2.33
N ILE A 35 4.76 -6.41 1.42
CA ILE A 35 4.06 -5.80 0.30
C ILE A 35 4.49 -6.51 -0.98
N TYR A 36 3.50 -6.87 -1.80
CA TYR A 36 3.72 -7.49 -3.09
C TYR A 36 3.10 -6.64 -4.19
N PHE A 37 3.89 -6.36 -5.23
CA PHE A 37 3.44 -5.71 -6.45
C PHE A 37 3.75 -6.61 -7.64
N GLU A 38 2.73 -6.90 -8.46
CA GLU A 38 2.82 -7.86 -9.58
C GLU A 38 3.44 -9.22 -9.20
N GLY A 39 3.14 -9.71 -8.00
CA GLY A 39 3.64 -10.98 -7.47
C GLY A 39 5.08 -10.96 -6.96
N LYS A 40 5.76 -9.81 -7.02
CA LYS A 40 7.11 -9.63 -6.46
C LYS A 40 7.04 -8.89 -5.14
N LYS A 41 7.79 -9.37 -4.15
CA LYS A 41 7.96 -8.65 -2.88
C LYS A 41 8.69 -7.33 -3.17
N VAL A 42 8.12 -6.23 -2.69
CA VAL A 42 8.71 -4.89 -2.79
C VAL A 42 9.02 -4.36 -1.40
N ASN A 43 10.12 -3.61 -1.29
CA ASN A 43 10.47 -2.90 -0.06
C ASN A 43 10.28 -1.41 -0.30
N ILE A 44 9.37 -0.80 0.46
CA ILE A 44 8.95 0.59 0.25
C ILE A 44 9.51 1.40 1.42
N HIS A 45 10.44 2.30 1.14
CA HIS A 45 11.06 3.20 2.11
C HIS A 45 10.50 4.63 2.02
N GLY A 46 9.76 4.93 0.96
CA GLY A 46 9.10 6.22 0.79
C GLY A 46 8.24 6.29 -0.48
N PRO A 47 7.55 7.43 -0.69
CA PRO A 47 6.67 7.61 -1.86
C PRO A 47 7.38 7.52 -3.20
N LYS A 48 8.70 7.80 -3.24
CA LYS A 48 9.49 7.67 -4.47
C LYS A 48 9.55 6.22 -4.96
N ASP A 49 9.73 5.27 -4.05
CA ASP A 49 9.82 3.85 -4.40
C ASP A 49 8.51 3.35 -5.01
N VAL A 50 7.38 3.87 -4.52
CA VAL A 50 6.03 3.60 -5.05
C VAL A 50 5.91 4.15 -6.47
N ALA A 51 6.31 5.40 -6.68
CA ALA A 51 6.29 6.05 -7.99
C ALA A 51 7.19 5.33 -9.02
N ASP A 52 8.34 4.81 -8.59
CA ASP A 52 9.25 4.03 -9.44
C ASP A 52 8.65 2.68 -9.87
N LEU A 53 7.62 2.18 -9.15
CA LEU A 53 6.79 1.03 -9.58
C LEU A 53 5.71 1.42 -10.61
N GLY A 54 5.55 2.72 -10.92
CA GLY A 54 4.59 3.22 -11.90
C GLY A 54 3.17 3.42 -11.35
N ILE A 55 3.01 3.58 -10.04
CA ILE A 55 1.73 3.77 -9.35
C ILE A 55 1.73 4.99 -8.41
#